data_AF-A0A8S0H4Z2-F1
#
_entry.id   AF-A0A8S0H4Z2-F1
#
_cell.length_a   1.000
_cell.length_b   1.000
_cell.length_c   1.000
_cell.angle_alpha   90.00
_cell.angle_beta   90.00
_cell.angle_gamma   90.00
#
_symmetry.space_group_name_H-M   'P 1'
#
loop_
_entity.id
_entity.type
_entity.pdbx_description
1 polymer ?
#
loop_
_entity_poly.entity_id
_entity_poly.type
_entity_poly.pdbx_seq_one_letter_code
_entity_poly.pdbx_strand_id
1 'polypeptide(L)'
;MQFTAQTRMSGVDLPEGRSIRKGAADAIRRHIEAQGGSFPPALQAKVDEVSRRGSTPLVVSEGAQALGVVELKDVVKAGSRSASPSCGAWASRP
;
A
#
# COMPACT_ATOMS: atom_id res chain seq x y z
N MET A 1 12.06 -1.37 -1.73
CA MET A 1 11.12 -1.80 -2.81
C MET A 1 10.13 -0.69 -3.18
N GLN A 2 10.07 -0.31 -4.46
CA GLN A 2 9.06 0.65 -4.95
C GLN A 2 7.67 0.00 -5.05
N PHE A 3 6.62 0.82 -5.01
CA PHE A 3 5.25 0.34 -5.22
C PHE A 3 5.05 -0.14 -6.66
N THR A 4 4.43 -1.31 -6.84
CA THR A 4 3.92 -1.76 -8.15
C THR A 4 2.50 -2.28 -8.02
N ALA A 5 1.68 -2.05 -9.04
CA ALA A 5 0.29 -2.51 -9.04
C ALA A 5 0.17 -4.03 -8.98
N GLN A 6 1.13 -4.76 -9.57
CA GLN A 6 1.17 -6.22 -9.56
C GLN A 6 1.40 -6.77 -8.14
N THR A 7 2.29 -6.16 -7.38
CA THR A 7 2.59 -6.60 -6.01
C THR A 7 1.62 -6.03 -4.99
N ARG A 8 0.93 -4.93 -5.31
CA ARG A 8 0.03 -4.17 -4.42
C ARG A 8 0.69 -3.83 -3.08
N MET A 9 2.03 -3.70 -3.10
CA MET A 9 2.87 -3.54 -1.92
C MET A 9 4.06 -2.64 -2.25
N SER A 10 4.58 -1.97 -1.24
CA SER A 10 5.83 -1.22 -1.28
C SER A 10 6.57 -1.42 0.04
N GLY A 11 7.81 -0.97 0.11
CA GLY A 11 8.52 -0.99 1.38
C GLY A 11 9.96 -0.56 1.30
N VAL A 12 10.63 -0.59 2.43
CA VAL A 12 12.03 -0.21 2.58
C VAL A 12 12.76 -1.30 3.33
N ASP A 13 13.99 -1.56 2.90
CA ASP A 13 14.92 -2.42 3.60
C ASP A 13 15.83 -1.52 4.41
N LEU A 14 15.90 -1.79 5.70
CA LEU A 14 16.64 -1.04 6.70
C LEU A 14 17.95 -1.76 7.01
N PRO A 15 18.92 -1.07 7.64
CA PRO A 15 20.09 -1.72 8.22
C PRO A 15 19.70 -2.87 9.15
N GLU A 16 20.65 -3.76 9.42
CA GLU A 16 20.45 -4.90 10.34
C GLU A 16 19.41 -5.93 9.86
N GLY A 17 19.14 -5.98 8.56
CA GLY A 17 18.27 -7.00 7.94
C GLY A 17 16.78 -6.80 8.19
N ARG A 18 16.38 -5.66 8.74
CA ARG A 18 14.98 -5.31 8.97
C ARG A 18 14.33 -4.90 7.65
N SER A 19 13.11 -5.36 7.40
CA SER A 19 12.37 -5.01 6.20
C SER A 19 10.96 -4.53 6.55
N ILE A 20 10.63 -3.30 6.19
CA ILE A 20 9.29 -2.75 6.40
C ILE A 20 8.53 -2.87 5.09
N ARG A 21 7.30 -3.41 5.15
CA ARG A 21 6.37 -3.45 4.01
C ARG A 21 5.05 -2.82 4.37
N LYS A 22 4.43 -2.18 3.37
CA LYS A 22 3.04 -1.70 3.44
C LYS A 22 2.30 -2.04 2.14
N GLY A 23 1.05 -2.43 2.24
CA GLY A 23 0.28 -2.79 1.05
C GLY A 23 -1.12 -3.29 1.36
N ALA A 24 -1.76 -3.85 0.33
CA ALA A 24 -3.04 -4.54 0.49
C ALA A 24 -2.90 -5.68 1.51
N ALA A 25 -3.97 -5.93 2.26
CA ALA A 25 -3.95 -6.93 3.33
C ALA A 25 -3.56 -8.33 2.82
N ASP A 26 -4.07 -8.73 1.64
CA ASP A 26 -3.74 -10.00 1.01
C ASP A 26 -2.25 -10.11 0.62
N ALA A 27 -1.68 -9.02 0.09
CA ALA A 27 -0.27 -8.98 -0.30
C ALA A 27 0.66 -9.08 0.90
N ILE A 28 0.36 -8.33 1.97
CA ILE A 28 1.17 -8.34 3.20
C ILE A 28 1.02 -9.67 3.94
N ARG A 29 -0.17 -10.26 3.98
CA ARG A 29 -0.39 -11.60 4.54
C ARG A 29 0.50 -12.64 3.87
N ARG A 30 0.49 -12.70 2.53
CA ARG A 30 1.35 -13.62 1.76
C ARG A 30 2.82 -13.37 2.03
N HIS A 31 3.23 -12.10 2.15
CA HIS A 31 4.62 -11.74 2.46
C HIS A 31 5.06 -12.22 3.85
N ILE A 32 4.20 -12.08 4.85
CA ILE A 32 4.44 -12.56 6.22
C ILE A 32 4.54 -14.09 6.24
N GLU A 33 3.56 -14.78 5.63
CA GLU A 33 3.52 -16.24 5.57
C GLU A 33 4.73 -16.81 4.83
N ALA A 34 5.19 -16.17 3.76
CA ALA A 34 6.39 -16.56 3.01
C ALA A 34 7.70 -16.46 3.82
N GLN A 35 7.70 -15.68 4.91
CA GLN A 35 8.83 -15.57 5.85
C GLN A 35 8.66 -16.44 7.10
N GLY A 36 7.65 -17.32 7.13
CA GLY A 36 7.36 -18.20 8.26
C GLY A 36 6.60 -17.51 9.40
N GLY A 37 6.08 -16.30 9.17
CA GLY A 37 5.23 -15.61 10.13
C GLY A 37 3.77 -16.07 10.04
N SER A 38 2.95 -15.54 10.95
CA SER A 38 1.50 -15.75 10.93
C SER A 38 0.76 -14.43 10.88
N PHE A 39 -0.37 -14.41 10.19
CA PHE A 39 -1.24 -13.26 10.13
C PHE A 39 -2.31 -13.36 11.22
N PRO A 40 -2.28 -12.52 12.28
CA PRO A 40 -3.16 -12.71 13.43
C PRO A 40 -4.65 -12.57 13.06
N PRO A 41 -5.55 -13.46 13.54
CA PRO A 41 -6.99 -13.36 13.27
C PRO A 41 -7.59 -12.02 13.72
N ALA A 42 -7.09 -11.46 14.82
CA ALA A 42 -7.51 -10.13 15.30
C ALA A 42 -7.16 -9.01 14.30
N LEU A 43 -6.06 -9.15 13.56
CA LEU A 43 -5.68 -8.20 12.53
C LEU A 43 -6.57 -8.34 11.29
N GLN A 44 -6.90 -9.57 10.91
CA GLN A 44 -7.87 -9.84 9.84
C GLN A 44 -9.23 -9.22 10.18
N ALA A 45 -9.72 -9.37 11.41
CA ALA A 45 -10.96 -8.76 11.85
C ALA A 45 -10.95 -7.22 11.71
N LYS A 46 -9.83 -6.55 12.02
CA LYS A 46 -9.66 -5.10 11.81
C LYS A 46 -9.68 -4.71 10.34
N VAL A 47 -9.01 -5.49 9.48
CA VAL A 47 -9.04 -5.27 8.02
C VAL A 47 -10.47 -5.38 7.50
N ASP A 48 -11.22 -6.39 7.94
CA ASP A 48 -12.60 -6.62 7.53
C ASP A 48 -13.52 -5.48 8.01
N GLU A 49 -13.34 -5.01 9.24
CA GLU A 49 -14.09 -3.88 9.80
C GLU A 49 -13.87 -2.59 8.98
N VAL A 50 -12.61 -2.25 8.68
CA VAL A 50 -12.26 -1.07 7.88
C VAL A 50 -12.86 -1.18 6.47
N SER A 51 -12.78 -2.36 5.86
CA SER A 51 -13.34 -2.63 4.53
C SER A 51 -14.87 -2.49 4.50
N ARG A 52 -15.57 -3.00 5.53
CA ARG A 52 -17.04 -2.89 5.66
C ARG A 52 -17.50 -1.44 5.82
N ARG A 53 -16.65 -0.56 6.36
CA ARG A 53 -16.90 0.88 6.45
C ARG A 53 -16.65 1.63 5.14
N GLY A 54 -16.30 0.92 4.05
CA GLY A 54 -16.06 1.50 2.73
C GLY A 54 -14.71 2.21 2.60
N SER A 55 -13.80 2.04 3.56
CA SER A 55 -12.44 2.56 3.51
C SER A 55 -11.47 1.50 2.98
N THR A 56 -10.29 1.92 2.52
CA THR A 56 -9.26 0.98 2.03
C THR A 56 -8.25 0.68 3.14
N PRO A 57 -8.23 -0.54 3.72
CA PRO A 57 -7.22 -0.90 4.70
C PRO A 57 -5.88 -1.17 4.02
N LEU A 58 -4.82 -0.53 4.52
CA LEU A 58 -3.44 -0.93 4.26
C LEU A 58 -2.88 -1.63 5.49
N VAL A 59 -2.12 -2.69 5.29
CA VAL A 59 -1.42 -3.38 6.39
C VAL A 59 0.05 -3.03 6.35
N VAL A 60 0.68 -2.90 7.51
CA VAL A 60 2.12 -2.70 7.67
C VAL A 60 2.73 -3.91 8.37
N SER A 61 3.90 -4.34 7.91
CA SER A 61 4.67 -5.42 8.54
C SER A 61 6.16 -5.06 8.65
N GLU A 62 6.82 -5.69 9.62
CA GLU A 62 8.26 -5.76 9.76
C GLU A 62 8.69 -7.23 9.62
N GLY A 63 9.32 -7.58 8.50
CA GLY A 63 9.63 -8.96 8.15
C GLY A 63 8.40 -9.86 8.23
N ALA A 64 8.48 -10.88 9.08
CA ALA A 64 7.44 -11.88 9.35
C ALA A 64 6.36 -11.43 10.37
N GLN A 65 6.41 -10.18 10.85
CA GLN A 65 5.49 -9.69 11.88
C GLN A 65 4.60 -8.59 11.32
N ALA A 66 3.28 -8.73 11.45
CA ALA A 66 2.36 -7.63 11.19
C ALA A 66 2.40 -6.59 12.31
N LEU A 67 2.49 -5.32 11.96
CA LEU A 67 2.50 -4.20 12.90
C LEU A 67 1.10 -3.59 13.11
N GLY A 68 0.27 -3.56 12.07
CA GLY A 68 -1.07 -3.00 12.19
C GLY A 68 -1.77 -2.67 10.87
N VAL A 69 -2.97 -2.09 10.99
CA VAL A 69 -3.79 -1.61 9.87
C VAL A 69 -3.80 -0.09 9.87
N VAL A 70 -3.63 0.51 8.69
CA VAL A 70 -3.83 1.92 8.40
C VAL A 70 -5.11 2.05 7.57
N GLU A 71 -6.11 2.75 8.11
CA GLU A 71 -7.33 3.09 7.39
C GLU A 71 -7.08 4.34 6.53
N LEU A 72 -7.16 4.19 5.20
CA LEU A 72 -7.17 5.33 4.30
C LEU A 72 -8.59 5.89 4.19
N LYS A 73 -8.77 7.13 4.65
CA LYS A 73 -9.94 7.94 4.34
C LYS A 73 -9.55 8.91 3.23
N ASP A 74 -10.32 8.92 2.16
CA ASP A 74 -10.13 9.90 1.10
C ASP A 74 -10.33 11.32 1.67
N VAL A 75 -9.25 12.10 1.68
CA VAL A 75 -9.34 13.54 1.86
C VAL A 75 -9.61 14.11 0.47
N VAL A 76 -10.87 14.42 0.18
CA VAL A 76 -11.21 15.21 -1.01
C VAL A 76 -10.60 16.60 -0.81
N LYS A 77 -9.42 16.82 -1.36
CA LYS A 77 -8.88 18.18 -1.46
C LYS A 77 -9.70 18.87 -2.55
N ALA A 78 -10.52 19.85 -2.18
CA ALA A 78 -11.24 20.69 -3.12
C ALA A 78 -10.23 21.45 -3.99
N GLY A 79 -9.81 20.85 -5.12
CA GLY A 79 -8.83 21.44 -6.03
C GLY A 79 -7.85 20.43 -6.65
N SER A 80 -8.34 19.40 -7.34
CA SER A 80 -7.56 18.70 -8.36
C SER A 80 -8.29 18.76 -9.70
N ARG A 81 -8.50 20.00 -10.20
CA ARG A 81 -8.69 20.25 -11.63
C ARG A 81 -7.33 20.65 -12.20
N SER A 82 -6.53 19.66 -12.59
CA SER A 82 -5.40 19.89 -13.49
C SER A 82 -5.82 19.48 -14.89
N ALA A 83 -5.88 20.48 -15.74
CA ALA A 83 -6.30 20.41 -17.13
C ALA A 83 -5.44 19.41 -17.92
N SER A 84 -6.09 18.60 -18.75
CA SER A 84 -5.46 18.06 -19.96
C SER A 84 -6.06 18.77 -21.17
N PRO A 85 -5.41 19.80 -21.73
CA PRO A 85 -5.52 20.08 -23.14
C PRO A 85 -4.36 19.40 -23.85
N SER A 86 -4.70 18.45 -24.72
CA SER A 86 -3.94 18.01 -25.90
C SER A 86 -2.40 17.92 -25.78
N CYS A 87 -1.92 16.68 -25.73
CA CYS A 87 -0.58 16.35 -26.23
C CYS A 87 -0.47 16.80 -27.68
N GLY A 88 0.31 17.85 -27.94
CA GLY A 88 0.53 18.41 -29.27
C GLY A 88 1.71 19.37 -29.29
N ALA A 89 2.72 19.00 -30.08
CA ALA A 89 3.84 19.83 -30.54
C ALA A 89 4.97 20.14 -29.54
N TRP A 90 5.83 19.15 -29.29
CA TRP A 90 7.28 19.38 -29.30
C TRP A 90 7.84 18.80 -30.60
N ALA A 91 7.51 19.45 -31.72
CA ALA A 91 8.14 19.22 -33.01
C ALA A 91 9.01 20.45 -33.32
N SER A 92 10.31 20.23 -33.21
CA SER A 92 11.42 20.83 -33.97
C SER A 92 11.15 22.14 -34.69
N ARG A 93 11.87 23.20 -34.31
CA ARG A 93 12.31 24.26 -35.24
C ARG A 93 13.71 24.77 -34.82
N PRO A 94 14.57 25.14 -35.81
CA PRO A 94 16.02 25.29 -35.67
C PRO A 94 16.47 26.47 -34.82
#